data_AF-A0A165SPG8-F1
#
_entry.id   AF-A0A165SPG8-F1
#
_cell.length_a   1.000
_cell.length_b   1.000
_cell.length_c   1.000
_cell.angle_alpha   90.00
_cell.angle_beta   90.00
_cell.angle_gamma   90.00
#
_symmetry.space_group_name_H-M   'P 1'
#
loop_
_entity.id
_entity.type
_entity.pdbx_description
1 polymer ?
#
loop_
_entity_poly.entity_id
_entity_poly.type
_entity_poly.pdbx_seq_one_letter_code
_entity_poly.pdbx_strand_id
1 'polypeptide(L)'
;MTDRDQGHANGRRAGAGLRAIDGQFSACLAGGTRVLTLEGALPVDYLSPGDRVVTRGGARVLCRIRAGRMTGQMVRLRAGVLGEGRPERALLLAPGTGC
;
A
#
# COMPACT_ATOMS: atom_id res chain seq x y z
N MET A 1 39.07 -28.06 -24.18
CA MET A 1 38.10 -28.66 -23.23
C MET A 1 38.72 -28.49 -21.84
N THR A 2 38.36 -27.51 -21.02
CA THR A 2 37.02 -27.09 -20.64
C THR A 2 36.93 -25.58 -20.38
N ASP A 3 36.00 -24.97 -21.08
CA ASP A 3 35.20 -23.83 -20.66
C ASP A 3 34.60 -24.07 -19.26
N ARG A 4 34.71 -23.08 -18.36
CA ARG A 4 33.82 -22.92 -17.21
C ARG A 4 33.94 -21.51 -16.66
N ASP A 5 33.14 -20.65 -17.27
CA ASP A 5 32.25 -19.68 -16.63
C ASP A 5 32.31 -19.69 -15.08
N GLN A 6 32.89 -18.64 -14.50
CA GLN A 6 32.56 -18.23 -13.14
C GLN A 6 31.90 -16.87 -13.23
N GLY A 7 30.59 -16.95 -13.43
CA GLY A 7 29.67 -15.84 -13.52
C GLY A 7 29.63 -14.98 -12.25
N HIS A 8 29.42 -13.69 -12.52
CA HIS A 8 28.88 -12.68 -11.63
C HIS A 8 27.68 -13.19 -10.81
N ALA A 9 27.77 -13.11 -9.48
CA ALA A 9 26.60 -13.14 -8.61
C ALA A 9 26.57 -11.88 -7.74
N ASN A 10 25.84 -10.88 -8.25
CA ASN A 10 25.52 -9.62 -7.62
C ASN A 10 24.87 -9.83 -6.24
N GLY A 11 25.52 -9.28 -5.20
CA GLY A 11 25.00 -9.23 -3.85
C GLY A 11 23.67 -8.49 -3.81
N ARG A 12 22.57 -9.25 -3.80
CA ARG A 12 21.23 -8.76 -3.46
C ARG A 12 21.28 -8.23 -2.04
N ARG A 13 21.55 -6.93 -1.92
CA ARG A 13 21.31 -6.14 -0.71
C ARG A 13 19.83 -6.27 -0.38
N ALA A 14 19.51 -7.19 0.52
CA ALA A 14 18.21 -7.28 1.15
C ALA A 14 17.95 -5.93 1.83
N GLY A 15 17.02 -5.18 1.26
CA GLY A 15 16.62 -3.86 1.74
C GLY A 15 16.25 -3.91 3.22
N ALA A 16 16.72 -2.90 3.94
CA ALA A 16 16.52 -2.67 5.35
C ALA A 16 15.06 -2.87 5.81
N GLY A 17 14.86 -3.85 6.68
CA GLY A 17 13.99 -3.77 7.85
C GLY A 17 12.52 -3.34 7.66
N LEU A 18 11.77 -3.92 6.71
CA LEU A 18 10.31 -3.83 6.79
C LEU A 18 9.83 -4.78 7.91
N ARG A 19 9.64 -4.25 9.12
CA ARG A 19 9.13 -5.04 10.24
C ARG A 19 7.76 -5.62 9.88
N ALA A 20 7.60 -6.92 10.09
CA ALA A 20 6.27 -7.51 10.15
C ALA A 20 5.53 -6.80 11.28
N ILE A 21 4.37 -6.25 10.94
CA ILE A 21 3.50 -5.65 11.92
C ILE A 21 2.58 -6.77 12.42
N ASP A 22 2.93 -7.38 13.56
CA ASP A 22 2.06 -8.33 14.24
C ASP A 22 1.07 -7.54 15.09
N GLY A 23 -0.09 -7.25 14.53
CA GLY A 23 -1.15 -6.49 15.16
C GLY A 23 -2.45 -6.66 14.40
N GLN A 24 -3.58 -6.57 15.10
CA GLN A 24 -4.90 -6.59 14.48
C GLN A 24 -5.11 -5.25 13.77
N PHE A 25 -4.74 -5.18 12.49
CA PHE A 25 -4.88 -3.98 11.67
C PHE A 25 -6.29 -3.85 11.10
N SER A 26 -7.21 -3.36 11.93
CA SER A 26 -8.50 -2.89 11.44
C SER A 26 -8.26 -1.64 10.58
N ALA A 27 -8.56 -1.73 9.28
CA ALA A 27 -8.50 -0.64 8.29
C ALA A 27 -7.10 -0.17 7.80
N CYS A 28 -6.20 -1.09 7.44
CA CYS A 28 -5.01 -0.74 6.65
C CYS A 28 -5.32 -0.62 5.15
N LEU A 29 -4.62 0.29 4.47
CA LEU A 29 -4.63 0.42 3.01
C LEU A 29 -3.47 -0.37 2.40
N ALA A 30 -3.74 -1.14 1.36
CA ALA A 30 -2.68 -1.83 0.61
C ALA A 30 -1.83 -0.82 -0.20
N GLY A 31 -0.56 -1.18 -0.44
CA GLY A 31 0.30 -0.39 -1.33
C GLY A 31 -0.34 -0.15 -2.70
N GLY A 32 -0.11 1.03 -3.27
CA GLY A 32 -0.72 1.48 -4.52
C GLY A 32 -2.20 1.85 -4.43
N THR A 33 -2.81 1.84 -3.25
CA THR A 33 -4.15 2.41 -3.02
C THR A 33 -4.09 3.92 -3.22
N ARG A 34 -5.05 4.50 -3.95
CA ARG A 34 -5.15 5.95 -4.13
C ARG A 34 -5.94 6.59 -3.00
N VAL A 35 -5.41 7.66 -2.44
CA VAL A 35 -6.02 8.52 -1.43
C VAL A 35 -6.23 9.88 -2.04
N LEU A 36 -7.42 10.44 -1.84
CA LEU A 36 -7.72 11.79 -2.31
C LEU A 36 -6.98 12.79 -1.41
N THR A 37 -6.16 13.63 -2.01
CA THR A 37 -5.51 14.78 -1.37
C THR A 37 -5.97 16.07 -2.04
N LEU A 38 -5.54 17.22 -1.51
CA LEU A 38 -5.80 18.51 -2.16
C LEU A 38 -5.11 18.67 -3.52
N GLU A 39 -4.12 17.81 -3.83
CA GLU A 39 -3.40 17.79 -5.12
C GLU A 39 -3.99 16.76 -6.09
N GLY A 40 -5.04 16.04 -5.67
CA GLY A 40 -5.68 14.98 -6.46
C GLY A 40 -5.52 13.60 -5.83
N ALA A 41 -5.80 12.55 -6.61
CA ALA A 41 -5.70 11.18 -6.12
C ALA A 41 -4.26 10.68 -6.17
N LEU A 42 -3.58 10.65 -5.02
CA LEU A 42 -2.20 10.18 -4.89
C LEU A 42 -2.13 8.76 -4.34
N PRO A 43 -1.20 7.89 -4.81
CA PRO A 43 -0.99 6.59 -4.18
C PRO A 43 -0.46 6.77 -2.74
N VAL A 44 -0.83 5.85 -1.83
CA VAL A 44 -0.37 5.84 -0.44
C VAL A 44 1.16 5.83 -0.30
N ASP A 45 1.87 5.31 -1.31
CA ASP A 45 3.32 5.25 -1.35
C ASP A 45 3.99 6.62 -1.52
N TYR A 46 3.24 7.64 -1.95
CA TYR A 46 3.72 9.02 -2.12
C TYR A 46 3.29 9.96 -0.99
N LEU A 47 2.44 9.48 -0.08
CA LEU A 47 2.00 10.30 1.04
C LEU A 47 3.10 10.46 2.08
N SER A 48 3.18 11.66 2.66
CA SER A 48 4.08 12.02 3.74
C SER A 48 3.30 12.65 4.90
N PRO A 49 3.78 12.51 6.15
CA PRO A 49 3.25 13.30 7.25
C PRO A 49 3.32 14.80 6.93
N GLY A 50 2.22 15.51 7.10
CA GLY A 50 2.05 16.91 6.68
C GLY A 50 1.11 17.08 5.49
N ASP A 51 0.90 16.04 4.70
CA ASP A 51 0.00 16.10 3.54
C ASP A 51 -1.46 16.29 3.96
N ARG A 52 -2.24 16.94 3.08
CA ARG A 52 -3.67 17.17 3.31
C ARG A 52 -4.50 16.14 2.57
N VAL A 53 -5.02 15.16 3.31
CA VAL A 53 -5.91 14.11 2.81
C VAL A 53 -7.37 14.54 2.94
N VAL A 54 -8.17 14.28 1.91
CA VAL A 54 -9.61 14.56 1.89
C VAL A 54 -10.36 13.41 2.56
N THR A 55 -11.10 13.74 3.61
CA THR A 55 -12.00 12.82 4.32
C THR A 55 -13.46 13.21 4.07
N ARG A 56 -14.42 12.38 4.50
CA ARG A 56 -15.86 12.72 4.42
C ARG A 56 -16.19 14.06 5.12
N GLY A 57 -15.44 14.43 6.17
CA GLY A 57 -15.62 15.68 6.90
C GLY A 57 -14.73 16.83 6.43
N GLY A 58 -14.15 16.75 5.23
CA GLY A 58 -13.22 17.73 4.68
C GLY A 58 -11.74 17.30 4.77
N ALA A 59 -10.85 18.19 4.33
CA ALA A 59 -9.41 17.94 4.30
C ALA A 59 -8.78 17.97 5.70
N ARG A 60 -7.94 16.99 6.01
CA ARG A 60 -7.21 16.85 7.28
C ARG A 60 -5.73 16.62 7.05
N VAL A 61 -4.90 17.09 7.98
CA VAL A 61 -3.45 16.87 7.93
C VAL A 61 -3.13 15.44 8.35
N LEU A 62 -2.33 14.75 7.55
CA LEU A 62 -1.82 13.42 7.82
C LEU A 62 -0.70 13.50 8.87
N CYS A 63 -0.94 12.98 10.08
CA CYS A 63 0.03 13.11 11.17
C CYS A 63 1.12 12.04 11.19
N ARG A 64 0.80 10.81 10.77
CA ARG A 64 1.70 9.66 10.86
C ARG A 64 1.32 8.58 9.86
N ILE A 65 2.33 7.93 9.30
CA ILE A 65 2.19 6.76 8.44
C ILE A 65 2.92 5.59 9.11
N ARG A 66 2.29 4.42 9.12
CA ARG A 66 2.92 3.16 9.52
C ARG A 66 2.81 2.19 8.35
N ALA A 67 3.95 1.72 7.86
CA ALA A 67 4.03 0.73 6.81
C ALA A 67 4.62 -0.57 7.38
N GLY A 68 4.11 -1.69 6.91
CA GLY A 68 4.57 -3.02 7.30
C GLY A 68 4.17 -4.04 6.24
N ARG A 69 4.81 -5.21 6.28
CA ARG A 69 4.37 -6.34 5.46
C ARG A 69 3.29 -7.09 6.22
N MET A 70 2.20 -7.38 5.52
CA MET A 70 1.12 -8.22 6.02
C MET A 70 0.98 -9.43 5.10
N THR A 71 0.87 -10.61 5.69
CA THR A 71 0.60 -11.86 4.98
C THR A 71 -0.67 -12.48 5.56
N GLY A 72 -1.63 -12.81 4.72
CA GLY A 72 -2.90 -13.35 5.17
C GLY A 72 -3.93 -13.36 4.05
N GLN A 73 -5.18 -13.68 4.42
CA GLN A 73 -6.30 -13.58 3.50
C GLN A 73 -6.51 -12.11 3.12
N MET A 74 -6.51 -11.78 1.83
CA MET A 74 -6.81 -10.43 1.36
C MET A 74 -8.00 -10.49 0.40
N VAL A 75 -8.86 -9.48 0.47
CA VAL A 75 -10.00 -9.36 -0.44
C VAL A 75 -9.60 -8.46 -1.60
N ARG A 76 -9.63 -8.99 -2.82
CA ARG A 76 -9.40 -8.21 -4.04
C ARG A 76 -10.73 -7.71 -4.60
N LEU A 77 -10.93 -6.41 -4.54
CA LEU A 77 -11.99 -5.73 -5.27
C LEU A 77 -11.51 -5.47 -6.70
N ARG A 78 -12.31 -5.82 -7.70
CA ARG A 78 -12.06 -5.39 -9.08
C ARG A 78 -12.45 -3.92 -9.25
N ALA A 79 -11.99 -3.30 -10.33
CA ALA A 79 -12.44 -1.94 -10.65
C ALA A 79 -13.96 -1.90 -10.85
N GLY A 80 -14.62 -0.83 -10.40
CA GLY A 80 -16.06 -0.60 -10.62
C GLY A 80 -17.04 -1.46 -9.82
N VAL A 81 -16.59 -2.24 -8.83
CA VAL A 81 -17.49 -3.14 -8.06
C VAL A 81 -18.28 -2.45 -6.94
N LEU A 82 -17.97 -1.20 -6.61
CA LEU A 82 -18.60 -0.41 -5.54
C LEU A 82 -19.52 0.71 -6.09
N GLY A 83 -19.99 0.61 -7.34
CA GLY A 83 -20.80 1.63 -8.01
C GLY A 83 -20.01 2.37 -9.10
N GLU A 84 -20.47 3.57 -9.49
CA GLU A 84 -19.97 4.37 -10.63
C GLU A 84 -18.43 4.43 -10.74
N GLY A 85 -17.84 3.43 -11.40
CA GLY A 85 -16.40 3.33 -11.61
C GLY A 85 -15.55 3.22 -10.33
N ARG A 86 -16.13 2.96 -9.15
CA ARG A 86 -15.37 2.85 -7.88
C ARG A 86 -15.18 1.39 -7.50
N PRO A 87 -13.98 0.96 -7.07
CA PRO A 87 -12.72 1.68 -7.14
C PRO A 87 -12.24 1.83 -8.60
N GLU A 88 -11.50 2.90 -8.92
CA GLU A 88 -10.99 3.15 -10.28
C GLU A 88 -10.08 2.03 -10.80
N ARG A 89 -9.41 1.34 -9.88
CA ARG A 89 -8.53 0.19 -10.14
C ARG A 89 -8.83 -0.90 -9.12
N ALA A 90 -8.39 -2.12 -9.42
CA ALA A 90 -8.39 -3.18 -8.45
C ALA A 90 -7.73 -2.74 -7.13
N LEU A 91 -8.43 -2.99 -6.03
CA LEU A 91 -8.05 -2.61 -4.67
C LEU A 91 -7.91 -3.87 -3.82
N LEU A 92 -6.87 -3.95 -3.01
CA LEU A 92 -6.68 -5.02 -2.03
C LEU A 92 -7.06 -4.51 -0.65
N LEU A 93 -7.94 -5.23 0.03
CA LEU A 93 -8.39 -4.93 1.38
C LEU A 93 -7.96 -6.00 2.36
N ALA A 94 -7.55 -5.56 3.55
CA ALA A 94 -7.35 -6.44 4.69
C ALA A 94 -8.72 -6.94 5.22
N PRO A 95 -8.80 -8.15 5.78
CA PRO A 95 -10.00 -8.59 6.49
C PRO A 95 -10.34 -7.64 7.64
N GLY A 96 -11.62 -7.39 7.89
CA GLY A 96 -12.06 -6.45 8.93
C GLY A 96 -11.91 -4.97 8.56
N THR A 97 -11.57 -4.64 7.31
CA THR A 97 -11.64 -3.25 6.82
C THR A 97 -13.12 -2.85 6.69
N GLY A 98 -13.67 -2.14 7.70
CA GLY A 98 -15.02 -1.56 7.67
C GLY A 98 -15.94 -1.89 8.85
N CYS A 99 -15.47 -2.62 9.86
CA CYS A 99 -16.19 -2.83 11.13
C CYS A 99 -15.80 -1.80 12.19
#